data_AF-A0A0D6LYR4-F1
#
_entry.id   AF-A0A0D6LYR4-F1
#
_cell.length_a   1.000
_cell.length_b   1.000
_cell.length_c   1.000
_cell.angle_alpha   90.00
_cell.angle_beta   90.00
_cell.angle_gamma   90.00
#
_symmetry.space_group_name_H-M   'P 1'
#
loop_
_entity.id
_entity.type
_entity.pdbx_description
1 polymer ?
#
loop_
_entity_poly.entity_id
_entity_poly.type
_entity_poly.pdbx_seq_one_letter_code
_entity_poly.pdbx_strand_id
1 'polypeptide(L)'
;MEESSKKKLRRLKANGRERQRMHGLNDALDLLRQYVPITAQHQKLSKIETLRLARNYILALQRMLQTGRQPTPLEYAHQLSIGLSQTTTNMLANLLQVGVV
;
A
#
# COMPACT_ATOMS: atom_id res chain seq x y z
N MET A 1 -14.75 7.16 -45.35
CA MET A 1 -13.89 6.11 -44.77
C MET A 1 -12.74 6.67 -43.93
N GLU A 2 -12.09 7.75 -44.36
CA GLU A 2 -10.93 8.38 -43.70
C GLU A 2 -11.19 8.95 -42.29
N GLU A 3 -12.38 9.52 -42.06
CA GLU A 3 -12.83 10.08 -40.78
C GLU A 3 -12.81 9.02 -39.64
N SER A 4 -13.22 7.79 -39.96
CA SER A 4 -13.26 6.66 -39.03
C SER A 4 -11.85 6.24 -38.59
N SER A 5 -10.90 6.24 -39.52
CA SER A 5 -9.47 5.94 -39.25
C SER A 5 -8.84 7.01 -38.35
N LYS A 6 -9.13 8.29 -38.58
CA LYS A 6 -8.66 9.41 -37.73
C LYS A 6 -9.23 9.29 -36.30
N LYS A 7 -10.51 8.94 -36.15
CA LYS A 7 -11.13 8.69 -34.83
C LYS A 7 -10.48 7.51 -34.10
N LYS A 8 -10.20 6.41 -34.80
CA LYS A 8 -9.49 5.24 -34.23
C LYS A 8 -8.09 5.61 -33.73
N LEU A 9 -7.35 6.41 -34.51
CA LEU A 9 -6.01 6.89 -34.14
C LEU A 9 -6.04 7.76 -32.88
N ARG A 10 -7.01 8.68 -32.76
CA ARG A 10 -7.18 9.52 -31.57
C ARG A 10 -7.45 8.69 -30.31
N ARG A 11 -8.30 7.66 -30.40
CA ARG A 11 -8.59 6.74 -29.29
C ARG A 11 -7.36 5.93 -28.90
N LEU A 12 -6.60 5.43 -29.87
CA LEU A 12 -5.34 4.71 -29.61
C LEU A 12 -4.32 5.61 -28.86
N LYS A 13 -4.14 6.86 -29.30
CA LYS A 13 -3.28 7.83 -28.63
C LYS A 13 -3.76 8.14 -27.20
N ALA A 14 -5.08 8.29 -26.99
CA ALA A 14 -5.65 8.50 -25.66
C ALA A 14 -5.42 7.32 -24.72
N ASN A 15 -5.66 6.09 -25.18
CA ASN A 15 -5.42 4.88 -24.41
C ASN A 15 -3.92 4.72 -24.07
N GLY A 16 -3.02 5.08 -24.98
CA GLY A 16 -1.58 5.10 -24.72
C GLY A 16 -1.21 6.03 -23.57
N ARG A 17 -1.76 7.25 -23.57
CA ARG A 17 -1.53 8.21 -22.47
C ARG A 17 -2.08 7.72 -21.13
N GLU A 18 -3.28 7.14 -21.12
CA GLU A 18 -3.85 6.63 -19.86
C GLU A 18 -3.05 5.46 -19.30
N ARG A 19 -2.54 4.56 -20.17
CA ARG A 19 -1.60 3.52 -19.71
C ARG A 19 -0.36 4.13 -19.07
N GLN A 20 0.25 5.15 -19.69
CA GLN A 20 1.43 5.81 -19.13
C GLN A 20 1.13 6.47 -17.78
N ARG A 21 -0.04 7.11 -17.64
CA ARG A 21 -0.50 7.69 -16.37
C ARG A 21 -0.65 6.61 -15.30
N MET A 22 -1.24 5.48 -15.65
CA MET A 22 -1.42 4.34 -14.76
C MET A 22 -0.09 3.66 -14.37
N HIS A 23 0.90 3.61 -15.27
CA HIS A 23 2.25 3.17 -14.93
C HIS A 23 2.86 4.07 -13.87
N GLY A 24 2.86 5.39 -14.05
CA GLY A 24 3.38 6.32 -13.04
C GLY A 24 2.68 6.20 -11.68
N LEU A 25 1.36 5.96 -11.66
CA LEU A 25 0.62 5.73 -10.42
C LEU A 25 1.03 4.42 -9.74
N ASN A 26 1.25 3.34 -10.51
CA ASN A 26 1.69 2.06 -9.96
C ASN A 26 3.12 2.15 -9.42
N ASP A 27 4.02 2.88 -10.10
CA ASP A 27 5.39 3.10 -9.66
C ASP A 27 5.43 3.88 -8.34
N ALA A 28 4.60 4.93 -8.21
CA ALA A 28 4.45 5.67 -6.96
C ALA A 28 3.91 4.79 -5.82
N LEU A 29 2.99 3.88 -6.12
CA LEU A 29 2.46 2.93 -5.13
C LEU A 29 3.52 1.88 -4.73
N ASP A 30 4.34 1.42 -5.67
CA ASP A 30 5.47 0.52 -5.41
C ASP A 30 6.57 1.23 -4.60
N LEU A 31 6.79 2.52 -4.80
CA LEU A 31 7.65 3.33 -3.94
C LEU A 31 7.06 3.43 -2.53
N LEU A 32 5.76 3.70 -2.39
CA LEU A 32 5.10 3.76 -1.07
C LEU A 32 5.28 2.46 -0.29
N ARG A 33 5.16 1.29 -0.95
CA ARG A 33 5.40 -0.01 -0.31
C ARG A 33 6.75 -0.02 0.43
N GLN A 34 7.82 0.42 -0.20
CA GLN A 34 9.18 0.40 0.40
C GLN A 34 9.29 1.18 1.72
N TYR A 35 8.43 2.18 1.96
CA TYR A 35 8.42 2.98 3.19
C TYR A 35 7.43 2.50 4.25
N VAL A 36 6.52 1.61 3.88
CA VAL A 36 5.54 1.04 4.80
C VAL A 36 6.16 -0.20 5.46
N PRO A 37 5.94 -0.43 6.78
CA PRO A 37 6.47 -1.61 7.46
C PRO A 37 6.14 -2.88 6.67
N ILE A 38 7.04 -3.87 6.75
CA ILE A 38 6.85 -5.27 6.30
C ILE A 38 6.98 -5.54 4.80
N THR A 39 6.67 -4.59 3.93
CA THR A 39 6.69 -4.90 2.49
C THR A 39 8.09 -4.91 1.85
N ALA A 40 9.12 -4.41 2.56
CA ALA A 40 10.50 -4.45 2.09
C ALA A 40 11.05 -5.88 1.97
N GLN A 41 10.45 -6.87 2.65
CA GLN A 41 10.96 -8.24 2.70
C GLN A 41 9.89 -9.32 2.41
N HIS A 42 8.60 -9.04 2.61
CA HIS A 42 7.54 -10.03 2.46
C HIS A 42 6.36 -9.50 1.64
N GLN A 43 6.08 -10.22 0.54
CA GLN A 43 4.89 -10.19 -0.32
C GLN A 43 4.33 -8.81 -0.73
N LYS A 44 4.14 -8.62 -2.04
CA LYS A 44 3.48 -7.43 -2.59
C LYS A 44 2.03 -7.34 -2.10
N LEU A 45 1.75 -6.41 -1.19
CA LEU A 45 0.39 -6.11 -0.74
C LEU A 45 -0.49 -5.59 -1.88
N SER A 46 -1.79 -5.87 -1.79
CA SER A 46 -2.79 -5.29 -2.69
C SER A 46 -2.80 -3.75 -2.60
N LYS A 47 -3.38 -3.06 -3.60
CA LYS A 47 -3.43 -1.59 -3.61
C LYS A 47 -4.13 -1.04 -2.36
N ILE A 48 -5.25 -1.65 -1.99
CA ILE A 48 -6.04 -1.23 -0.83
C ILE A 48 -5.30 -1.50 0.49
N GLU A 49 -4.65 -2.65 0.63
CA GLU A 49 -3.89 -2.97 1.85
C GLU A 49 -2.67 -2.08 2.01
N THR A 50 -1.98 -1.76 0.91
CA THR A 50 -0.86 -0.80 0.93
C THR A 50 -1.31 0.56 1.47
N LEU A 51 -2.44 1.09 0.99
CA LEU A 51 -2.98 2.37 1.44
C LEU A 51 -3.45 2.34 2.89
N ARG A 52 -4.12 1.26 3.31
CA ARG A 52 -4.57 1.09 4.71
C ARG A 52 -3.38 0.99 5.66
N LEU A 53 -2.38 0.18 5.33
CA LEU A 53 -1.19 0.02 6.15
C LEU A 53 -0.38 1.33 6.22
N ALA A 54 -0.24 2.07 5.11
CA ALA A 54 0.40 3.39 5.11
C ALA A 54 -0.30 4.38 6.05
N ARG A 55 -1.64 4.46 5.98
CA ARG A 55 -2.44 5.29 6.88
C ARG A 55 -2.22 4.89 8.34
N ASN A 56 -2.29 3.60 8.63
CA ASN A 56 -2.13 3.08 9.99
C ASN A 56 -0.72 3.36 10.53
N TYR A 57 0.30 3.24 9.69
CA TYR A 57 1.68 3.54 10.05
C TYR A 57 1.87 5.02 10.40
N ILE A 58 1.33 5.94 9.59
CA ILE A 58 1.35 7.38 9.91
C ILE A 58 0.70 7.65 11.27
N LEU A 59 -0.46 7.04 11.56
CA LEU A 59 -1.14 7.21 12.85
C LEU A 59 -0.33 6.65 14.02
N ALA A 60 0.32 5.50 13.85
CA ALA A 60 1.17 4.91 14.87
C ALA A 60 2.37 5.83 15.19
N LEU A 61 3.05 6.35 14.16
CA LEU A 61 4.15 7.30 14.32
C LEU A 61 3.69 8.60 14.99
N GLN A 62 2.53 9.13 14.61
CA GLN A 62 1.96 10.32 15.26
C GLN A 62 1.72 10.09 16.75
N ARG A 63 1.19 8.93 17.14
CA ARG A 63 1.00 8.57 18.56
C ARG A 63 2.32 8.46 19.31
N MET A 64 3.34 7.88 18.70
CA MET A 64 4.69 7.80 19.31
C MET A 64 5.24 9.21 19.59
N LEU A 65 5.11 10.13 18.64
CA LEU A 65 5.56 11.52 18.79
C LEU A 65 4.76 12.28 19.85
N GLN A 66 3.44 12.07 19.93
CA GLN A 66 2.57 12.75 20.90
C GLN A 66 2.78 12.26 22.34
N THR A 67 3.03 10.96 22.51
CA THR A 67 3.15 10.34 23.84
C THR A 67 4.59 10.24 24.33
N GLY A 68 5.57 10.42 23.44
CA GLY A 68 6.98 10.13 23.72
C GLY A 68 7.27 8.66 24.01
N ARG A 69 6.31 7.76 23.77
CA ARG A 69 6.40 6.33 24.11
C ARG A 69 6.37 5.46 22.85
N GLN A 70 7.26 4.48 22.81
CA GLN A 70 7.18 3.41 21.80
C GLN A 70 6.09 2.38 22.18
N PRO A 71 5.22 1.98 21.24
CA PRO A 71 4.26 0.90 21.46
C PRO A 71 4.99 -0.42 21.69
N THR A 72 4.39 -1.32 22.47
CA THR A 72 4.87 -2.70 22.55
C THR A 72 4.70 -3.39 21.18
N PRO A 73 5.43 -4.48 20.89
CA PRO A 73 5.29 -5.21 19.62
C PRO A 73 3.84 -5.61 19.31
N LEU A 74 3.09 -6.07 20.33
CA LEU A 74 1.67 -6.41 20.20
C LEU A 74 0.80 -5.19 19.91
N GLU A 75 0.99 -4.07 20.62
CA GLU A 75 0.27 -2.83 20.36
C GLU A 75 0.54 -2.32 18.93
N TYR A 76 1.79 -2.43 18.48
CA TYR A 76 2.20 -2.00 17.15
C TYR A 76 1.60 -2.89 16.06
N ALA A 77 1.64 -4.22 16.24
CA ALA A 77 0.99 -5.18 15.34
C ALA A 77 -0.50 -4.88 15.18
N HIS A 78 -1.20 -4.65 16.31
CA HIS A 78 -2.60 -4.31 16.31
C HIS A 78 -2.88 -2.97 15.62
N GLN A 79 -2.09 -1.93 15.89
CA GLN A 79 -2.26 -0.62 15.25
C GLN A 79 -2.09 -0.70 13.73
N LEU A 80 -1.13 -1.48 13.25
CA LEU A 80 -0.86 -1.65 11.82
C LEU A 80 -1.91 -2.51 11.11
N SER A 81 -2.47 -3.53 11.77
CA SER A 81 -3.37 -4.51 11.15
C SER A 81 -4.82 -4.04 10.95
N ILE A 82 -5.20 -2.88 11.49
CA ILE A 82 -6.57 -2.36 11.43
C ILE A 82 -7.09 -2.30 9.98
N GLY A 83 -8.13 -3.09 9.69
CA GLY A 83 -8.81 -3.13 8.40
C GLY A 83 -8.04 -3.86 7.29
N LEU A 84 -6.99 -4.62 7.62
CA LEU A 84 -6.30 -5.51 6.68
C LEU A 84 -6.97 -6.89 6.64
N SER A 85 -6.62 -7.67 5.61
CA SER A 85 -7.10 -9.06 5.53
C SER A 85 -6.47 -9.92 6.63
N GLN A 86 -7.12 -11.04 6.97
CA GLN A 86 -6.59 -11.97 7.97
C GLN A 86 -5.19 -12.48 7.60
N THR A 87 -4.94 -12.75 6.31
CA THR A 87 -3.61 -13.17 5.83
C THR A 87 -2.55 -12.11 6.14
N THR A 88 -2.86 -10.85 5.87
CA THR A 88 -1.93 -9.72 6.13
C THR A 88 -1.76 -9.48 7.62
N THR A 89 -2.82 -9.59 8.43
CA THR A 89 -2.76 -9.50 9.89
C THR A 89 -1.89 -10.60 10.50
N ASN A 90 -2.01 -11.83 10.02
CA ASN A 90 -1.19 -12.95 10.50
C ASN A 90 0.28 -12.75 10.13
N MET A 91 0.56 -12.24 8.93
CA MET A 91 1.94 -11.88 8.53
C MET A 91 2.53 -10.81 9.45
N LEU A 92 1.75 -9.76 9.78
CA LEU A 92 2.13 -8.71 10.73
C LEU A 92 2.46 -9.26 12.12
N ALA A 93 1.60 -10.14 12.65
CA ALA A 93 1.80 -10.77 13.95
C ALA A 93 3.08 -11.62 13.98
N ASN A 94 3.29 -12.46 12.96
CA ASN A 94 4.49 -13.30 12.84
C ASN A 94 5.78 -12.47 12.78
N LEU A 95 5.81 -11.40 11.99
CA LEU A 95 7.02 -10.57 11.82
C LEU A 95 7.39 -9.79 13.07
N LEU A 96 6.39 -9.46 13.90
CA LEU A 96 6.61 -8.79 15.18
C LEU A 96 6.81 -9.79 16.34
N GLN A 97 6.95 -11.09 16.02
CA GLN A 97 7.09 -12.19 16.98
C GLN A 97 5.98 -12.23 18.03
N VAL A 98 4.80 -11.73 17.65
CA VAL A 98 3.62 -11.75 18.50
C VAL A 98 2.92 -13.06 18.22
N GLY A 99 3.11 -14.04 19.12
CA GLY A 99 2.47 -15.35 19.02
C GLY A 99 0.96 -15.20 18.82
N VAL A 100 0.46 -15.78 17.74
CA VAL A 100 -0.98 -15.95 17.52
C VAL A 100 -1.47 -16.95 18.57
N VAL A 101 -2.32 -16.50 19.49
CA VAL A 101 -3.12 -17.40 20.34
C VAL A 101 -4.36 -17.80 19.56
#